data_AF-A0A7Z9G152-F1
#
_entry.id   AF-A0A7Z9G152-F1
#
_cell.length_a   1.000
_cell.length_b   1.000
_cell.length_c   1.000
_cell.angle_alpha   90.00
_cell.angle_beta   90.00
_cell.angle_gamma   90.00
#
_symmetry.space_group_name_H-M   'P 1'
#
loop_
_entity.id
_entity.type
_entity.pdbx_description
1 polymer ?
#
loop_
_entity_poly.entity_id
_entity_poly.type
_entity_poly.pdbx_seq_one_letter_code
_entity_poly.pdbx_strand_id
1 'polypeptide(L)'
;MDLKKITHQLQAKDATLWSEDPDVQTKIRNRLGWLDCVDRMQTFLPEIEDFVASVRSDFDRIILLGMGGSGLASEVFAATFGSATGYPDLTVVATTDPATILKIDREFDLAKTLFIVSTKSGNTIETLCL
;
A
#
# COMPACT_ATOMS: atom_id res chain seq x y z
N MET A 1 31.11 -15.69 -11.48
CA MET A 1 29.73 -15.67 -10.96
C MET A 1 28.79 -15.65 -12.15
N ASP A 2 27.98 -16.68 -12.35
CA ASP A 2 27.06 -16.77 -13.49
C ASP A 2 25.77 -15.99 -13.17
N LEU A 3 25.61 -14.82 -13.79
CA LEU A 3 24.46 -13.95 -13.61
C LEU A 3 23.15 -14.63 -14.04
N LYS A 4 23.17 -15.49 -15.06
CA LYS A 4 21.97 -16.20 -15.52
C LYS A 4 21.50 -17.19 -14.47
N LYS A 5 22.44 -17.90 -13.85
CA LYS A 5 22.16 -18.82 -12.74
C LYS A 5 21.53 -18.08 -11.55
N ILE A 6 22.10 -16.94 -11.15
CA ILE A 6 21.59 -16.14 -10.04
C ILE A 6 20.18 -15.62 -10.34
N THR A 7 19.94 -15.09 -11.54
CA THR A 7 18.61 -14.61 -11.92
C THR A 7 17.56 -15.72 -11.84
N HIS A 8 17.87 -16.92 -12.34
CA HIS A 8 16.96 -18.06 -12.27
C HIS A 8 16.68 -18.49 -10.83
N GLN A 9 17.72 -18.55 -9.99
CA GLN A 9 17.57 -18.86 -8.56
C GLN A 9 16.74 -17.80 -7.82
N LEU A 10 16.97 -16.52 -8.11
CA LEU A 10 16.20 -15.41 -7.54
C LEU A 10 14.73 -15.53 -7.92
N GLN A 11 14.43 -15.73 -9.21
CA GLN A 11 13.07 -15.94 -9.72
C GLN A 11 12.38 -17.15 -9.07
N ALA A 12 13.13 -18.23 -8.82
CA ALA A 12 12.64 -19.42 -8.11
C ALA A 12 12.49 -19.23 -6.59
N LYS A 13 12.74 -18.01 -6.07
CA LYS A 13 12.78 -17.69 -4.63
C LYS A 13 13.74 -18.59 -3.85
N ASP A 14 14.84 -19.02 -4.49
CA ASP A 14 15.85 -19.89 -3.92
C ASP A 14 16.67 -19.14 -2.86
N ALA A 15 16.39 -19.45 -1.59
CA ALA A 15 17.04 -18.78 -0.47
C ALA A 15 18.49 -19.23 -0.23
N THR A 16 18.93 -20.32 -0.86
CA THR A 16 20.34 -20.79 -0.80
C THR A 16 21.31 -19.77 -1.39
N LEU A 17 20.80 -18.82 -2.19
CA LEU A 17 21.56 -17.67 -2.68
C LEU A 17 22.21 -16.83 -1.57
N TRP A 18 21.65 -16.83 -0.35
CA TRP A 18 22.14 -16.00 0.75
C TRP A 18 22.51 -16.79 2.02
N SER A 19 21.93 -17.97 2.26
CA SER A 19 22.20 -18.71 3.49
C SER A 19 21.91 -20.21 3.34
N GLU A 20 22.69 -21.04 4.02
CA GLU A 20 22.44 -22.47 4.23
C GLU A 20 21.60 -22.75 5.49
N ASP A 21 21.42 -21.75 6.36
CA ASP A 21 20.61 -21.87 7.58
C ASP A 21 19.11 -21.95 7.23
N PRO A 22 18.39 -23.03 7.61
CA PRO A 22 16.98 -23.22 7.28
C PRO A 22 16.02 -22.14 7.84
N ASP A 23 16.32 -21.59 9.01
CA ASP A 23 15.50 -20.54 9.64
C ASP A 23 15.69 -19.22 8.91
N VAL A 24 16.93 -18.92 8.49
CA VAL A 24 17.23 -17.76 7.65
C VAL A 24 16.59 -17.91 6.27
N GLN A 25 16.65 -19.10 5.67
CA GLN A 25 16.04 -19.35 4.38
C GLN A 25 14.52 -19.15 4.40
N THR A 26 13.85 -19.60 5.47
CA THR A 26 12.40 -19.38 5.65
C THR A 26 12.07 -17.89 5.73
N LYS A 27 12.86 -17.13 6.49
CA LYS A 27 12.75 -15.66 6.56
C LYS A 27 12.95 -14.98 5.21
N ILE A 28 13.88 -15.47 4.39
CA ILE A 28 14.15 -14.91 3.06
C ILE A 28 12.99 -15.21 2.10
N ARG A 29 12.53 -16.47 2.03
CA ARG A 29 11.38 -16.86 1.19
C ARG A 29 10.15 -15.99 1.48
N ASN A 30 9.88 -15.71 2.76
CA ASN A 30 8.78 -14.83 3.17
C ASN A 30 8.95 -13.35 2.74
N ARG A 31 10.17 -12.89 2.41
CA ARG A 31 10.46 -11.53 1.94
C ARG A 31 10.53 -11.40 0.41
N LEU A 32 10.56 -12.52 -0.31
CA LEU A 32 10.65 -12.55 -1.78
C LEU A 32 9.29 -12.53 -2.48
N GLY A 33 8.19 -12.27 -1.77
CA GLY A 33 6.84 -12.17 -2.34
C GLY A 33 6.62 -10.99 -3.31
N TRP A 34 7.60 -10.10 -3.47
CA TRP A 34 7.56 -9.03 -4.47
C TRP A 34 7.85 -9.54 -5.89
N LEU A 35 8.50 -10.70 -6.03
CA LEU A 35 8.89 -11.24 -7.34
C LEU A 35 7.69 -11.73 -8.18
N ASP A 36 6.62 -12.18 -7.52
CA ASP A 36 5.38 -12.63 -8.14
C ASP A 36 4.20 -11.71 -7.76
N CYS A 37 4.47 -10.49 -7.29
CA CYS A 37 3.40 -9.62 -6.82
C CYS A 37 2.46 -9.19 -7.94
N VAL A 38 2.98 -8.94 -9.15
CA VAL A 38 2.17 -8.51 -10.30
C VAL A 38 1.16 -9.58 -10.67
N ASP A 39 1.62 -10.82 -10.86
CA ASP A 39 0.76 -11.96 -11.21
C ASP A 39 -0.30 -12.21 -10.12
N ARG A 40 0.08 -12.12 -8.84
CA ARG A 40 -0.86 -12.25 -7.74
C ARG A 40 -1.86 -11.09 -7.70
N MET A 41 -1.42 -9.84 -7.91
CA MET A 41 -2.31 -8.68 -7.84
C MET A 41 -3.31 -8.64 -9.00
N GLN A 42 -2.96 -9.19 -10.17
CA GLN A 42 -3.89 -9.31 -11.30
C GLN A 42 -5.17 -10.07 -10.93
N THR A 43 -5.09 -11.07 -10.04
CA THR A 43 -6.28 -11.81 -9.62
C THR A 43 -7.23 -11.01 -8.72
N PHE A 44 -6.75 -9.91 -8.13
CA PHE A 44 -7.55 -9.01 -7.28
C PHE A 44 -8.10 -7.80 -8.03
N LEU A 45 -7.68 -7.57 -9.29
CA LEU A 45 -8.14 -6.42 -10.07
C LEU A 45 -9.67 -6.31 -10.17
N PRO A 46 -10.42 -7.40 -10.44
CA PRO A 46 -11.88 -7.29 -10.52
C PRO A 46 -12.51 -6.80 -9.22
N GLU A 47 -12.06 -7.32 -8.07
CA GLU A 47 -12.55 -6.91 -6.75
C GLU A 47 -12.24 -5.42 -6.47
N ILE A 48 -11.04 -4.98 -6.84
CA ILE A 48 -10.63 -3.58 -6.68
C ILE A 48 -11.46 -2.66 -7.59
N GLU A 49 -11.68 -3.05 -8.84
CA GLU A 49 -12.49 -2.29 -9.80
C GLU A 49 -13.94 -2.17 -9.35
N ASP A 50 -14.52 -3.27 -8.85
CA ASP A 50 -15.87 -3.29 -8.29
C ASP A 50 -15.98 -2.37 -7.06
N PHE A 51 -15.01 -2.43 -6.15
CA PHE A 51 -14.96 -1.54 -5.00
C PHE A 51 -14.88 -0.07 -5.43
N VAL A 52 -13.97 0.27 -6.34
CA VAL A 52 -13.81 1.63 -6.87
C VAL A 52 -15.10 2.12 -7.53
N ALA A 53 -15.76 1.28 -8.32
CA ALA A 53 -17.04 1.61 -8.95
C ALA A 53 -18.14 1.88 -7.91
N SER A 54 -18.13 1.14 -6.80
CA SER A 54 -19.11 1.30 -5.72
C SER A 54 -18.96 2.59 -4.90
N VAL A 55 -17.75 3.17 -4.85
CA VAL A 55 -17.47 4.32 -3.97
C VAL A 55 -17.26 5.65 -4.72
N ARG A 56 -16.85 5.62 -6.00
CA ARG A 56 -16.44 6.83 -6.73
C ARG A 56 -17.53 7.88 -6.93
N SER A 57 -18.80 7.50 -6.87
CA SER A 57 -19.94 8.44 -6.97
C SER A 57 -20.37 9.03 -5.64
N ASP A 58 -19.99 8.39 -4.54
CA ASP A 58 -20.55 8.65 -3.22
C ASP A 58 -19.65 9.59 -2.42
N PHE A 59 -18.35 9.57 -2.72
CA PHE A 59 -17.32 10.35 -2.05
C PHE A 59 -16.56 11.25 -3.03
N ASP A 60 -16.19 12.44 -2.53
CA ASP A 60 -15.37 13.41 -3.27
C ASP A 60 -13.89 13.31 -2.87
N ARG A 61 -13.60 12.65 -1.73
CA ARG A 61 -12.26 12.56 -1.15
C ARG A 61 -11.96 11.18 -0.58
N ILE A 62 -10.73 10.73 -0.77
CA ILE A 62 -10.15 9.58 -0.10
C ILE A 62 -9.05 10.06 0.84
N ILE A 63 -9.08 9.59 2.08
CA ILE A 63 -7.98 9.78 3.04
C ILE A 63 -7.35 8.42 3.32
N LEU A 64 -6.11 8.25 2.89
CA LEU A 64 -5.31 7.07 3.22
C LEU A 64 -4.52 7.33 4.52
N LEU A 65 -4.89 6.63 5.57
CA LEU A 65 -4.19 6.63 6.85
C LEU A 65 -3.12 5.53 6.83
N GLY A 66 -1.85 5.90 6.70
CA GLY A 66 -0.79 4.90 6.59
C GLY A 66 0.60 5.53 6.65
N MET A 67 1.41 5.10 7.63
CA MET A 67 2.78 5.58 7.77
C MET A 67 3.81 4.68 7.08
N GLY A 68 4.89 5.28 6.59
CA GLY A 68 6.00 4.57 5.97
C GLY A 68 5.59 3.79 4.72
N GLY A 69 5.98 2.52 4.64
CA GLY A 69 5.69 1.67 3.47
C GLY A 69 4.20 1.50 3.15
N SER A 70 3.32 1.76 4.12
CA SER A 70 1.86 1.71 3.95
C SER A 70 1.25 2.95 3.26
N GLY A 71 2.02 4.04 3.09
CA GLY A 71 1.56 5.28 2.46
C GLY A 71 2.47 5.83 1.36
N LEU A 72 3.77 5.55 1.40
CA LEU A 72 4.76 6.16 0.48
C LEU A 72 4.49 5.87 -1.01
N ALA A 73 4.08 4.64 -1.36
CA ALA A 73 3.77 4.32 -2.76
C ALA A 73 2.55 5.12 -3.25
N SER A 74 1.51 5.23 -2.42
CA SER A 74 0.30 6.00 -2.71
C SER A 74 0.59 7.49 -2.82
N GLU A 75 1.49 8.02 -1.98
CA GLU A 75 1.93 9.43 -2.04
C GLU A 75 2.65 9.73 -3.35
N VAL A 76 3.57 8.85 -3.78
CA VAL A 76 4.26 8.97 -5.07
C VAL A 76 3.25 8.93 -6.22
N PHE A 77 2.27 8.01 -6.20
CA PHE A 77 1.26 7.92 -7.25
C PHE A 77 0.34 9.15 -7.27
N ALA A 78 -0.10 9.63 -6.12
CA ALA A 78 -0.91 10.85 -6.03
C ALA A 78 -0.15 12.07 -6.59
N ALA A 79 1.12 12.22 -6.23
CA ALA A 79 1.97 13.30 -6.71
C ALA A 79 2.29 13.19 -8.22
N THR A 80 2.37 11.97 -8.75
CA THR A 80 2.75 11.72 -10.15
C THR A 80 1.56 11.80 -11.11
N PHE A 81 0.44 11.21 -10.73
CA PHE A 81 -0.73 11.04 -11.61
C PHE A 81 -1.91 11.93 -11.25
N GLY A 82 -1.98 12.44 -10.02
CA GLY A 82 -3.13 13.18 -9.52
C GLY A 82 -4.41 12.33 -9.47
N SER A 83 -5.56 13.02 -9.38
CA SER A 83 -6.87 12.38 -9.51
C SER A 83 -7.38 12.48 -10.95
N ALA A 84 -8.00 11.40 -11.43
CA ALA A 84 -8.66 11.38 -12.72
C ALA A 84 -10.06 12.01 -12.64
N THR A 85 -10.53 12.61 -13.73
CA THR A 85 -11.89 13.17 -13.79
C THR A 85 -12.94 12.11 -13.42
N GLY A 86 -13.82 12.45 -12.46
CA GLY A 86 -14.86 11.54 -11.96
C GLY A 86 -14.39 10.56 -10.89
N TYR A 87 -13.19 10.78 -10.31
CA TYR A 87 -12.68 10.06 -9.16
C TYR A 87 -12.40 11.02 -7.99
N PRO A 88 -12.56 10.56 -6.75
CA PRO A 88 -12.27 11.35 -5.56
C PRO A 88 -10.78 11.71 -5.43
N ASP A 89 -10.50 12.85 -4.83
CA ASP A 89 -9.12 13.29 -4.55
C ASP A 89 -8.49 12.46 -3.43
N LEU A 90 -7.27 11.95 -3.66
CA LEU A 90 -6.52 11.20 -2.66
C LEU A 90 -5.62 12.11 -1.81
N THR A 91 -5.78 12.06 -0.49
CA THR A 91 -4.86 12.63 0.49
C THR A 91 -4.23 11.51 1.32
N VAL A 92 -2.90 11.46 1.40
CA VAL A 92 -2.19 10.50 2.26
C VAL A 92 -1.84 11.20 3.58
N VAL A 93 -2.20 10.57 4.69
CA VAL A 93 -1.94 11.05 6.04
C VAL A 93 -1.04 10.04 6.75
N ALA A 94 0.20 10.46 6.96
CA ALA A 94 1.26 9.67 7.57
C ALA A 94 1.80 10.35 8.84
N THR A 95 0.94 10.98 9.64
CA THR A 95 1.33 11.75 10.82
C THR A 95 0.35 11.55 11.99
N THR A 96 0.85 11.71 13.21
CA THR A 96 0.08 11.78 14.45
C THR A 96 -0.04 13.21 15.00
N ASP A 97 0.42 14.21 14.23
CA ASP A 97 0.32 15.61 14.61
C ASP A 97 -1.15 16.07 14.70
N PRO A 98 -1.65 16.45 15.89
CA PRO A 98 -3.04 16.87 16.07
C PRO A 98 -3.38 18.13 15.27
N ALA A 99 -2.41 19.01 14.97
CA ALA A 99 -2.68 20.19 14.16
C ALA A 99 -3.04 19.81 12.71
N THR A 100 -2.33 18.82 12.14
CA THR A 100 -2.65 18.28 10.82
C THR A 100 -4.03 17.60 10.81
N ILE A 101 -4.34 16.81 11.84
CA ILE A 101 -5.64 16.11 11.94
C ILE A 101 -6.78 17.14 12.06
N LEU A 102 -6.63 18.15 12.91
CA LEU A 102 -7.62 19.22 13.07
C LEU A 102 -7.82 20.03 11.78
N LYS A 103 -6.77 20.19 10.98
CA LYS A 103 -6.87 20.87 9.69
C LYS A 103 -7.76 20.07 8.74
N ILE A 104 -7.57 18.75 8.66
CA ILE A 104 -8.37 17.83 7.86
C ILE A 104 -9.85 17.88 8.29
N ASP A 105 -10.11 17.78 9.59
CA ASP A 105 -11.46 17.84 10.18
C ASP A 105 -12.19 19.15 9.84
N ARG A 106 -11.46 20.27 9.77
CA ARG A 106 -12.04 21.59 9.47
C ARG A 106 -12.20 21.88 7.98
N GLU A 107 -11.33 21.35 7.14
CA GLU A 107 -11.29 21.68 5.71
C GLU A 107 -12.15 20.74 4.87
N PHE A 108 -12.41 19.51 5.32
CA PHE A 108 -13.10 18.51 4.52
C PHE A 108 -14.48 18.17 5.05
N ASP A 109 -15.41 17.92 4.12
CA ASP A 109 -16.69 17.32 4.46
C ASP A 109 -16.49 15.82 4.74
N LEU A 110 -16.53 15.46 6.02
CA LEU A 110 -16.36 14.08 6.46
C LEU A 110 -17.47 13.15 5.96
N ALA A 111 -18.67 13.66 5.68
CA ALA A 111 -19.76 12.85 5.12
C ALA A 111 -19.50 12.47 3.64
N LYS A 112 -18.60 13.19 2.97
CA LYS A 112 -18.15 12.96 1.59
C LYS A 112 -16.72 12.44 1.49
N THR A 113 -16.17 11.96 2.61
CA THR A 113 -14.81 11.45 2.70
C THR A 113 -14.79 9.96 3.05
N LEU A 114 -14.11 9.15 2.23
CA LEU A 114 -13.82 7.75 2.53
C LEU A 114 -12.42 7.62 3.15
N PHE A 115 -12.33 6.97 4.31
CA PHE A 115 -11.06 6.67 4.97
C PHE A 115 -10.60 5.26 4.64
N ILE A 116 -9.33 5.13 4.22
CA ILE A 116 -8.66 3.85 3.99
C ILE A 116 -7.55 3.70 5.02
N VAL A 117 -7.68 2.67 5.86
CA VAL A 117 -6.74 2.39 6.94
C VAL A 117 -5.72 1.37 6.45
N SER A 118 -4.50 1.82 6.15
CA SER A 118 -3.43 0.98 5.58
C SER A 118 -2.39 0.63 6.64
N THR A 119 -2.44 -0.61 7.12
CA THR A 119 -1.48 -1.12 8.10
C THR A 119 -1.19 -2.60 7.86
N LYS A 120 0.11 -2.95 7.76
CA LYS A 120 0.55 -4.33 7.56
C LYS A 120 0.37 -5.20 8.81
N SER A 121 0.63 -4.65 9.99
CA SER A 121 0.63 -5.40 11.25
C SER A 121 -0.76 -5.45 11.90
N GLY A 122 -1.69 -4.60 11.45
CA GLY A 122 -2.97 -4.37 12.14
C GLY A 122 -2.84 -3.60 13.47
N ASN A 123 -1.63 -3.45 14.00
CA ASN A 123 -1.34 -2.92 15.33
C ASN A 123 -0.46 -1.66 15.30
N THR A 124 -0.27 -1.05 14.14
CA THR A 124 0.48 0.22 14.02
C THR A 124 -0.29 1.29 14.78
N ILE A 125 0.25 1.70 15.94
CA ILE A 125 -0.40 2.57 16.91
C ILE A 125 -0.89 3.85 16.26
N GLU A 126 -0.10 4.41 15.36
CA GLU A 126 -0.40 5.66 14.66
C GLU A 126 -1.59 5.51 13.72
N THR A 127 -1.78 4.35 13.11
CA THR A 127 -2.95 4.02 12.29
C THR A 127 -4.19 3.76 13.15
N LEU A 128 -4.02 3.36 14.42
CA LEU A 128 -5.11 3.09 15.37
C LEU A 128 -5.52 4.31 16.21
N CYS A 129 -4.66 5.32 16.31
CA CYS A 129 -4.92 6.56 17.05
C CYS A 129 -5.48 7.69 16.18
N LEU A 130 -5.64 7.46 14.88
CA LEU A 130 -6.22 8.39 13.90
C LEU A 130 -7.74 8.19 13.79
#